data_AF-A0A847EMN6-F1
#
_entry.id   AF-A0A847EMN6-F1
#
_cell.length_a   1.000
_cell.length_b   1.000
_cell.length_c   1.000
_cell.angle_alpha   90.00
_cell.angle_beta   90.00
_cell.angle_gamma   90.00
#
_symmetry.space_group_name_H-M   'P 1'
#
loop_
_entity.id
_entity.type
_entity.pdbx_description
1 polymer ?
#
loop_
_entity_poly.entity_id
_entity_poly.type
_entity_poly.pdbx_seq_one_letter_code
_entity_poly.pdbx_strand_id
1 'polypeptide(L)'
;MPDEVPQGWRPDTLLDGFESLTLTLETESLPDEGDEPLCATLVRRVDPRLRTATRAVVHVHGWNDYFFHPHVADFWEDQGFAFHALDLRRYGRSLRPGQLRGYIA
;
A
#
# COMPACT_ATOMS: atom_id res chain seq x y z
N MET A 1 -3.44 -10.22 21.80
CA MET A 1 -2.96 -8.84 21.56
C MET A 1 -3.33 -8.53 20.12
N PRO A 2 -4.06 -7.46 19.79
CA PRO A 2 -4.24 -7.12 18.39
C PRO A 2 -2.84 -6.88 17.80
N ASP A 3 -2.55 -7.52 16.66
CA ASP A 3 -1.28 -7.33 15.96
C ASP A 3 -1.11 -5.84 15.69
N GLU A 4 -0.16 -5.22 16.40
CA GLU A 4 0.11 -3.79 16.32
C GLU A 4 0.50 -3.49 14.86
N VAL A 5 -0.28 -2.63 14.20
CA VAL A 5 0.02 -2.22 12.83
C VAL A 5 1.39 -1.55 12.86
N PRO A 6 2.39 -2.11 12.16
CA PRO A 6 3.75 -1.60 12.26
C PRO A 6 3.82 -0.14 11.82
N GLN A 7 4.24 0.74 12.74
CA GLN A 7 4.40 2.16 12.45
C GLN A 7 5.72 2.43 11.71
N GLY A 8 5.67 3.36 10.74
CA GLY A 8 6.82 3.84 9.98
C GLY A 8 7.10 3.10 8.67
N TRP A 9 7.92 3.73 7.83
CA TRP A 9 8.41 3.14 6.58
C TRP A 9 9.39 2.00 6.85
N ARG A 10 9.28 0.91 6.09
CA ARG A 10 10.14 -0.28 6.21
C ARG A 10 10.51 -0.81 4.84
N PRO A 11 11.65 -1.49 4.69
CA PRO A 11 12.00 -2.18 3.44
C PRO A 11 10.83 -3.03 2.95
N ASP A 12 10.49 -2.90 1.68
CA ASP A 12 9.43 -3.68 1.07
C ASP A 12 9.87 -5.13 0.93
N THR A 13 8.99 -6.08 1.28
CA THR A 13 9.33 -7.50 1.26
C THR A 13 9.12 -8.16 -0.10
N LEU A 14 8.43 -7.50 -1.04
CA LEU A 14 8.15 -8.03 -2.37
C LEU A 14 8.94 -7.33 -3.48
N LEU A 15 9.38 -6.08 -3.26
CA LEU A 15 10.06 -5.26 -4.25
C LEU A 15 11.36 -4.66 -3.71
N ASP A 16 12.49 -5.13 -4.24
CA ASP A 16 13.80 -4.58 -3.91
C ASP A 16 13.92 -3.10 -4.27
N GLY A 17 14.53 -2.33 -3.38
CA GLY A 17 14.69 -0.87 -3.53
C GLY A 17 13.42 -0.06 -3.25
N PHE A 18 12.34 -0.69 -2.78
CA PHE A 18 11.15 -0.01 -2.28
C PHE A 18 11.04 -0.11 -0.76
N GLU A 19 10.23 0.77 -0.21
CA GLU A 19 9.76 0.73 1.17
C GLU A 19 8.24 0.81 1.21
N SER A 20 7.65 0.21 2.24
CA SER A 20 6.22 0.25 2.50
C SER A 20 5.89 0.84 3.87
N LEU A 21 4.71 1.44 3.95
CA LEU A 21 4.10 1.98 5.16
C LEU A 21 2.69 1.40 5.28
N THR A 22 2.39 0.76 6.41
CA THR A 22 1.02 0.34 6.69
C THR A 22 0.23 1.48 7.32
N LEU A 23 -0.94 1.74 6.78
CA LEU A 23 -1.90 2.73 7.25
C LEU A 23 -3.07 1.99 7.89
N THR A 24 -3.36 2.28 9.16
CA THR A 24 -4.61 1.83 9.79
C THR A 24 -5.78 2.55 9.12
N LEU A 25 -6.81 1.82 8.74
CA LEU A 25 -8.03 2.40 8.19
C LEU A 25 -9.09 2.43 9.28
N GLU A 26 -9.47 3.64 9.68
CA GLU A 26 -10.61 3.87 10.57
C GLU A 26 -11.87 3.99 9.72
N THR A 27 -12.65 2.92 9.67
CA THR A 27 -13.92 2.87 8.94
C THR A 27 -14.93 2.05 9.73
N GLU A 28 -16.21 2.32 9.49
CA GLU A 28 -17.28 1.54 10.09
C GLU A 28 -17.25 0.13 9.51
N SER A 29 -17.13 -0.89 10.36
CA SER A 29 -17.28 -2.28 9.93
C SER A 29 -18.69 -2.49 9.37
N LEU A 30 -18.77 -2.98 8.13
CA LEU A 30 -20.04 -3.35 7.53
C LEU A 30 -20.53 -4.70 8.09
N PRO A 31 -21.84 -5.01 8.00
CA PRO A 31 -22.33 -6.35 8.32
C PRO A 31 -21.53 -7.41 7.56
N ASP A 32 -21.18 -8.50 8.24
CA ASP A 32 -20.41 -9.62 7.69
C ASP A 32 -18.95 -9.32 7.27
N GLU A 33 -18.38 -8.16 7.62
CA GLU A 33 -16.98 -7.85 7.30
C GLU A 33 -15.93 -8.52 8.19
N GLY A 34 -16.34 -9.10 9.33
CA GLY A 34 -15.42 -9.56 10.36
C GLY A 34 -14.87 -8.41 11.23
N ASP A 35 -14.26 -8.77 12.35
CA ASP A 35 -13.70 -7.82 13.32
C ASP A 35 -12.21 -7.54 13.08
N GLU A 36 -11.61 -8.12 12.02
CA GLU A 36 -10.19 -7.95 11.74
C GLU A 36 -9.86 -6.51 11.30
N PRO A 37 -8.79 -5.92 11.83
CA PRO A 37 -8.44 -4.54 11.52
C PRO A 37 -8.19 -4.36 10.01
N LEU A 38 -8.80 -3.31 9.46
CA LEU A 38 -8.57 -2.90 8.08
C LEU A 38 -7.33 -2.02 8.00
N CYS A 39 -6.55 -2.23 6.95
CA CYS A 39 -5.37 -1.43 6.66
C CYS A 39 -5.22 -1.24 5.15
N ALA A 40 -4.43 -0.25 4.77
CA ALA A 40 -3.89 -0.11 3.43
C ALA A 40 -2.36 -0.06 3.53
N THR A 41 -1.66 -0.32 2.42
CA THR A 41 -0.20 -0.26 2.40
C THR A 41 0.25 0.65 1.28
N LEU A 42 0.95 1.72 1.66
CA LEU A 42 1.58 2.65 0.73
C LEU A 42 2.99 2.13 0.41
N VAL A 43 3.37 2.09 -0.86
CA VAL A 43 4.67 1.63 -1.35
C VAL A 43 5.35 2.76 -2.13
N ARG A 44 6.65 2.98 -1.93
CA ARG A 44 7.43 3.97 -2.69
C ARG A 44 8.90 3.57 -2.81
N ARG A 45 9.61 4.16 -3.77
CA ARG A 45 11.05 3.94 -3.98
C ARG A 45 11.87 4.50 -2.81
N VAL A 46 12.92 3.79 -2.41
CA VAL A 46 13.96 4.29 -1.47
C VAL A 46 14.91 5.21 -2.22
N ASP A 47 14.45 6.43 -2.53
CA ASP A 47 15.28 7.49 -3.10
C ASP A 47 14.97 8.84 -2.44
N PRO A 48 15.92 9.42 -1.68
CA PRO A 48 15.75 10.72 -1.04
C PRO A 48 15.43 11.85 -2.03
N ARG A 49 15.89 11.78 -3.28
CA ARG A 49 15.65 12.82 -4.31
C ARG A 49 14.17 12.93 -4.66
N LEU A 50 13.43 11.83 -4.58
CA LEU A 50 11.99 11.83 -4.84
C LEU A 50 11.18 12.46 -3.69
N ARG A 51 11.77 12.60 -2.49
CA ARG A 51 11.10 13.23 -1.34
C ARG A 51 10.97 14.75 -1.49
N THR A 52 11.78 15.35 -2.35
CA THR A 52 11.72 16.79 -2.66
C THR A 52 10.86 17.11 -3.88
N ALA A 53 10.23 16.10 -4.50
CA ALA A 53 9.32 16.34 -5.61
C ALA A 53 8.11 17.16 -5.17
N THR A 54 7.70 18.13 -5.99
CA THR A 54 6.54 19.01 -5.73
C THR A 54 5.23 18.42 -6.25
N ARG A 55 5.30 17.29 -6.95
CA ARG A 55 4.16 16.59 -7.56
C ARG A 55 4.27 15.10 -7.27
N ALA A 56 3.12 14.46 -7.05
CA ALA A 56 3.06 13.04 -6.76
C ALA A 56 1.98 12.36 -7.61
N VAL A 57 2.19 11.06 -7.87
CA VAL A 57 1.20 10.16 -8.46
C VAL A 57 0.92 9.06 -7.45
N VAL A 58 -0.37 8.75 -7.25
CA VAL A 58 -0.81 7.61 -6.44
C VAL A 58 -1.45 6.59 -7.37
N HIS A 59 -0.79 5.45 -7.55
CA HIS A 59 -1.30 4.32 -8.28
C HIS A 59 -2.24 3.49 -7.40
N VAL A 60 -3.50 3.38 -7.82
CA VAL A 60 -4.52 2.52 -7.20
C VAL A 60 -4.75 1.34 -8.13
N HIS A 61 -4.58 0.13 -7.62
CA HIS A 61 -4.68 -1.10 -8.41
C HIS A 61 -6.14 -1.50 -8.67
N GLY A 62 -6.35 -2.41 -9.63
CA GLY A 62 -7.66 -3.00 -9.93
C GLY A 62 -8.05 -4.14 -8.98
N TRP A 63 -9.20 -4.79 -9.21
CA TRP A 63 -9.75 -5.82 -8.31
C TRP A 63 -8.73 -6.91 -7.96
N ASN A 64 -8.22 -7.69 -8.89
CA ASN A 64 -7.36 -8.84 -8.55
C ASN A 64 -5.86 -8.51 -8.65
N ASP A 65 -5.45 -7.42 -7.99
CA ASP A 65 -4.13 -6.83 -8.22
C ASP A 65 -3.52 -6.24 -6.94
N TYR A 66 -2.25 -5.87 -7.02
CA TYR A 66 -1.48 -5.06 -6.07
C TYR A 66 -0.27 -4.49 -6.81
N PHE A 67 0.48 -3.56 -6.22
CA PHE A 67 1.65 -3.04 -6.95
C PHE A 67 2.83 -4.01 -6.95
N PHE A 68 3.21 -4.47 -8.15
CA PHE A 68 4.39 -5.27 -8.43
C PHE A 68 5.12 -4.86 -9.73
N HIS A 69 4.83 -3.67 -10.25
CA HIS A 69 5.32 -3.19 -11.54
C HIS A 69 6.31 -2.01 -11.41
N PRO A 70 7.58 -2.22 -11.01
CA PRO A 70 8.56 -1.14 -10.83
C PRO A 70 8.70 -0.18 -12.02
N HIS A 71 8.57 -0.69 -13.26
CA HIS A 71 8.66 0.13 -14.47
C HIS A 71 7.61 1.26 -14.55
N VAL A 72 6.47 1.11 -13.88
CA VAL A 72 5.45 2.17 -13.80
C VAL A 72 5.92 3.29 -12.86
N ALA A 73 6.59 2.94 -11.77
CA ALA A 73 7.23 3.93 -10.90
C ALA A 73 8.34 4.66 -11.65
N ASP A 74 9.22 3.91 -12.34
CA ASP A 74 10.33 4.48 -13.12
C ASP A 74 9.84 5.54 -14.11
N PHE A 75 8.77 5.25 -14.85
CA PHE A 75 8.19 6.18 -15.82
C PHE A 75 7.81 7.54 -15.19
N TRP A 76 7.19 7.54 -14.02
CA TRP A 76 6.77 8.78 -13.34
C TRP A 76 7.94 9.47 -12.63
N GLU A 77 8.83 8.69 -12.03
CA GLU A 77 10.03 9.16 -11.33
C GLU A 77 11.00 9.86 -12.30
N ASP A 78 11.18 9.33 -13.52
CA ASP A 78 11.98 9.95 -14.59
C ASP A 78 11.43 11.31 -15.05
N GLN A 79 10.14 11.56 -14.83
CA GLN A 79 9.47 12.84 -15.10
C GLN A 79 9.46 13.79 -13.88
N GLY A 80 10.10 13.39 -12.78
CA GLY A 80 10.24 14.20 -11.56
C GLY A 80 9.04 14.12 -10.62
N PHE A 81 8.16 13.12 -10.75
CA PHE A 81 7.09 12.89 -9.79
C PHE A 81 7.55 11.95 -8.67
N ALA A 82 7.04 12.18 -7.45
CA ALA A 82 7.06 11.15 -6.42
C ALA A 82 5.99 10.10 -6.71
N PHE A 83 6.40 8.88 -7.07
CA PHE A 83 5.46 7.78 -7.26
C PHE A 83 5.16 7.07 -5.94
N HIS A 84 3.88 6.83 -5.70
CA HIS A 84 3.42 5.97 -4.62
C HIS A 84 2.40 4.98 -5.19
N ALA A 85 2.42 3.74 -4.69
CA ALA A 85 1.36 2.78 -4.95
C ALA A 85 0.62 2.45 -3.66
N LEU A 86 -0.69 2.22 -3.77
CA LEU A 86 -1.55 1.87 -2.65
C LEU A 86 -2.10 0.46 -2.86
N ASP A 87 -1.69 -0.48 -2.02
CA ASP A 87 -2.39 -1.74 -1.84
C ASP A 87 -3.63 -1.44 -0.99
N LEU A 88 -4.81 -1.69 -1.56
CA LEU A 88 -6.10 -1.48 -0.91
C LEU A 88 -6.36 -2.53 0.17
N ARG A 89 -7.30 -2.25 1.06
CA ARG A 89 -7.73 -3.20 2.10
C ARG A 89 -8.03 -4.58 1.53
N ARG A 90 -7.55 -5.63 2.20
CA ARG A 90 -7.74 -7.03 1.80
C ARG A 90 -7.07 -7.41 0.47
N TYR A 91 -6.07 -6.65 0.03
CA TYR A 91 -5.22 -6.94 -1.13
C TYR A 91 -3.74 -6.84 -0.77
N GLY A 92 -2.88 -7.49 -1.57
CA GLY A 92 -1.43 -7.38 -1.48
C GLY A 92 -0.90 -7.47 -0.05
N ARG A 93 -0.12 -6.45 0.34
CA ARG A 93 0.49 -6.32 1.69
C ARG A 93 -0.52 -5.96 2.78
N SER A 94 -1.73 -5.56 2.40
CA SER A 94 -2.82 -5.16 3.29
C SER A 94 -3.79 -6.30 3.61
N LEU A 95 -3.59 -7.50 3.05
CA LEU A 95 -4.35 -8.68 3.43
C LEU A 95 -3.92 -9.15 4.83
N ARG A 96 -4.89 -9.45 5.70
CA ARG A 96 -4.66 -10.02 7.03
C ARG A 96 -5.21 -11.44 7.14
N PRO A 97 -4.66 -12.28 8.03
CA PRO A 97 -5.25 -13.58 8.33
C PRO A 97 -6.74 -13.46 8.68
N GLY A 98 -7.57 -14.38 8.19
CA GLY A 98 -9.03 -14.35 8.40
C GLY A 98 -9.82 -13.58 7.35
N GLN A 99 -9.20 -12.62 6.64
CA GLN A 99 -9.91 -11.81 5.65
C GLN A 99 -10.11 -12.53 4.31
N LEU A 100 -11.28 -12.35 3.72
CA LEU A 100 -11.56 -12.73 2.34
C LEU A 100 -10.97 -11.68 1.37
N ARG A 101 -10.16 -12.14 0.41
CA ARG A 101 -9.49 -11.26 -0.56
C ARG A 101 -10.50 -10.41 -1.32
N GLY A 102 -10.35 -9.09 -1.22
CA GLY A 102 -11.18 -8.14 -1.93
C GLY A 102 -12.66 -8.11 -1.60
N TYR A 103 -13.11 -8.86 -0.59
CA TYR A 103 -14.50 -8.81 -0.17
C TYR A 103 -14.83 -7.43 0.40
N ILE A 104 -15.97 -6.87 -0.02
CA ILE A 104 -16.59 -5.65 0.48
C ILE A 104 -18.07 -5.96 0.57
N ALA A 105 -18.68 -5.74 1.73
CA ALA A 105 -20.11 -5.96 1.96
C ALA A 105 -20.96 -4.81 1.38
#